data_AF-X1AUQ1-F1
#
_entry.id   AF-X1AUQ1-F1
#
_cell.length_a   1.000
_cell.length_b   1.000
_cell.length_c   1.000
_cell.angle_alpha   90.00
_cell.angle_beta   90.00
_cell.angle_gamma   90.00
#
_symmetry.space_group_name_H-M   'P 1'
#
loop_
_entity.id
_entity.type
_entity.pdbx_description
1 polymer ?
#
loop_
_entity_poly.entity_id
_entity_poly.type
_entity_poly.pdbx_seq_one_letter_code
_entity_poly.pdbx_strand_id
1 'polypeptide(L)'
;MSFQSLINLRNCRVTRNTDVILESIQITDPLIGFRQPVEVVYLSIVISGWSGGIGVVIVSGVVAGGSETFNFTQNGPRIGTKAFESISGITAVGFAPTTGNIIIRAITSANLPIKQEIEIFTAMNCWVDLRRGGVQIILPGGVVQSVSKLFCLHDELNPLAENDLIYYNNIRYRIDFIEFVYSRSETPHHLELILERLKAN
;
A
#
# COMPACT_ATOMS: atom_id res chain seq x y z
N MET A 1 26.01 -14.71 6.28
CA MET A 1 26.40 -13.37 5.77
C MET A 1 25.13 -12.57 5.56
N SER A 2 25.07 -11.31 6.02
CA SER A 2 23.86 -10.49 5.90
C SER A 2 23.79 -9.78 4.55
N PHE A 3 22.58 -9.59 4.02
CA PHE A 3 22.31 -8.86 2.77
C PHE A 3 23.00 -7.49 2.73
N GLN A 4 23.04 -6.75 3.85
CA GLN A 4 23.68 -5.43 3.92
C GLN A 4 25.19 -5.44 3.68
N SER A 5 25.88 -6.56 3.94
CA SER A 5 27.34 -6.66 3.76
C SER A 5 27.77 -6.93 2.31
N LEU A 6 26.84 -7.35 1.46
CA LEU A 6 27.11 -7.83 0.10
C LEU A 6 26.82 -6.77 -0.98
N ILE A 7 26.20 -5.65 -0.60
CA ILE A 7 25.50 -4.79 -1.55
C ILE A 7 25.77 -3.31 -1.24
N ASN A 8 26.12 -2.53 -2.27
CA ASN A 8 26.24 -1.08 -2.18
C ASN A 8 24.83 -0.45 -2.18
N LEU A 9 24.20 -0.41 -1.02
CA LEU A 9 22.83 0.06 -0.83
C LEU A 9 22.69 1.55 -1.16
N ARG A 10 21.58 1.88 -1.81
CA ARG A 10 21.10 3.24 -2.07
C ARG A 10 19.67 3.34 -1.54
N ASN A 11 19.11 4.55 -1.60
CA ASN A 11 17.72 4.78 -1.22
C ASN A 11 16.83 4.95 -2.44
N CYS A 12 15.69 4.27 -2.41
CA CYS A 12 14.61 4.39 -3.37
C CYS A 12 13.37 4.89 -2.63
N ARG A 13 12.60 5.80 -3.23
CA ARG A 13 11.27 6.16 -2.74
C ARG A 13 10.26 5.23 -3.39
N VAL A 14 9.30 4.72 -2.62
CA VAL A 14 8.25 3.81 -3.11
C VAL A 14 6.88 4.38 -2.81
N THR A 15 6.03 4.44 -3.82
CA THR A 15 4.63 4.85 -3.69
C THR A 15 3.70 3.79 -4.27
N ARG A 16 2.46 3.73 -3.78
CA ARG A 16 1.39 2.88 -4.30
C ARG A 16 0.30 3.76 -4.87
N ASN A 17 -0.14 3.47 -6.09
CA ASN A 17 -1.29 4.16 -6.67
C ASN A 17 -2.58 3.47 -6.22
N THR A 18 -3.20 3.96 -5.15
CA THR A 18 -4.36 3.31 -4.51
C THR A 18 -5.35 4.33 -3.96
N ASP A 19 -6.62 3.92 -3.87
CA ASP A 19 -7.67 4.57 -3.11
C ASP A 19 -7.74 4.07 -1.66
N VAL A 20 -7.00 3.02 -1.30
CA VAL A 20 -7.10 2.37 0.02
C VAL A 20 -6.25 3.11 1.06
N ILE A 21 -6.95 3.72 2.03
CA ILE A 21 -6.39 4.41 3.19
C ILE A 21 -6.08 3.43 4.32
N LEU A 22 -6.99 2.51 4.60
CA LEU A 22 -6.79 1.41 5.56
C LEU A 22 -7.06 0.10 4.84
N GLU A 23 -6.04 -0.76 4.79
CA GLU A 23 -6.15 -2.12 4.25
C GLU A 23 -7.14 -2.95 5.08
N SER A 24 -7.60 -4.06 4.50
CA SER A 24 -8.53 -4.95 5.19
C SER A 24 -7.89 -5.53 6.45
N ILE A 25 -8.37 -5.09 7.61
CA ILE A 25 -7.95 -5.62 8.92
C ILE A 25 -9.16 -6.03 9.75
N GLN A 26 -8.96 -6.88 10.76
CA GLN A 26 -10.05 -7.22 11.67
C GLN A 26 -10.50 -5.97 12.40
N ILE A 27 -11.81 -5.80 12.53
CA ILE A 27 -12.40 -4.58 13.08
C ILE A 27 -12.08 -4.36 14.56
N THR A 28 -11.67 -5.42 15.25
CA THR A 28 -11.22 -5.37 16.65
C THR A 28 -9.75 -5.10 16.82
N ASP A 29 -8.97 -5.22 15.75
CA ASP A 29 -7.55 -4.93 15.84
C ASP A 29 -7.37 -3.41 16.03
N PRO A 30 -6.29 -2.99 16.70
CA PRO A 30 -5.91 -1.59 16.69
C PRO A 30 -5.82 -1.08 15.25
N LEU A 31 -6.66 -0.10 14.91
CA LEU A 31 -6.71 0.50 13.56
C LEU A 31 -5.56 1.50 13.40
N ILE A 32 -4.34 0.99 13.46
CA ILE A 32 -3.08 1.74 13.32
C ILE A 32 -2.47 1.52 11.94
N GLY A 33 -1.51 2.36 11.54
CA GLY A 33 -0.79 2.19 10.28
C GLY A 33 -1.63 2.53 9.02
N PHE A 34 -2.69 3.31 9.17
CA PHE A 34 -3.43 3.84 8.03
C PHE A 34 -2.59 4.89 7.28
N ARG A 35 -2.88 5.02 5.98
CA ARG A 35 -2.18 5.92 5.06
C ARG A 35 -2.77 7.32 5.12
N GLN A 36 -1.94 8.33 4.83
CA GLN A 36 -2.43 9.71 4.70
C GLN A 36 -2.94 9.98 3.29
N PRO A 37 -4.08 10.68 3.14
CA PRO A 37 -4.50 11.16 1.84
C PRO A 37 -3.52 12.23 1.32
N VAL A 38 -3.30 12.25 0.00
CA VAL A 38 -2.36 13.18 -0.66
C VAL A 38 -3.04 14.48 -1.10
N GLU A 39 -4.37 14.47 -1.14
CA GLU A 39 -5.25 15.60 -1.47
C GLU A 39 -6.52 15.49 -0.62
N VAL A 40 -7.43 16.44 -0.76
CA VAL A 40 -8.68 16.45 0.00
C VAL A 40 -9.62 15.34 -0.48
N VAL A 41 -10.03 14.43 0.41
CA VAL A 41 -10.85 13.24 0.07
C VAL A 41 -12.08 13.09 0.95
N TYR A 42 -13.11 12.45 0.42
CA TYR A 42 -14.18 11.85 1.22
C TYR A 42 -13.82 10.39 1.51
N LEU A 43 -14.43 9.79 2.53
CA LEU A 43 -14.10 8.42 2.93
C LEU A 43 -15.27 7.47 2.68
N SER A 44 -14.96 6.28 2.17
CA SER A 44 -15.88 5.15 2.12
C SER A 44 -15.38 4.07 3.06
N ILE A 45 -16.16 3.77 4.09
CA ILE A 45 -15.86 2.73 5.07
C ILE A 45 -16.69 1.51 4.74
N VAL A 46 -16.04 0.37 4.54
CA VAL A 46 -16.69 -0.88 4.18
C VAL A 46 -16.47 -1.90 5.28
N ILE A 47 -17.57 -2.40 5.85
CA ILE A 47 -17.55 -3.52 6.79
C ILE A 47 -18.00 -4.79 6.08
N SER A 48 -17.30 -5.90 6.31
CA SER A 48 -17.62 -7.21 5.74
C SER A 48 -17.39 -8.33 6.75
N GLY A 49 -18.09 -9.46 6.60
CA GLY A 49 -17.92 -10.62 7.48
C GLY A 49 -18.44 -10.44 8.91
N TRP A 50 -19.08 -9.31 9.22
CA TRP A 50 -19.68 -9.06 10.53
C TRP A 50 -21.06 -9.69 10.67
N SER A 51 -21.28 -10.35 11.80
CA SER A 51 -22.49 -11.13 12.10
C SER A 51 -23.69 -10.27 12.50
N GLY A 52 -23.51 -8.95 12.61
CA GLY A 52 -24.56 -7.96 12.89
C GLY A 52 -24.51 -7.42 14.32
N GLY A 53 -25.24 -6.33 14.57
CA GLY A 53 -25.22 -5.60 15.85
C GLY A 53 -25.26 -4.08 15.62
N ILE A 54 -24.69 -3.30 16.54
CA ILE A 54 -24.52 -1.84 16.39
C ILE A 54 -23.04 -1.52 16.50
N GLY A 55 -22.41 -1.20 15.38
CA GLY A 55 -21.01 -0.81 15.30
C GLY A 55 -20.85 0.63 14.86
N VAL A 56 -19.82 1.29 15.36
CA VAL A 56 -19.51 2.69 15.08
C VAL A 56 -18.03 2.79 14.70
N VAL A 57 -17.75 3.42 13.57
CA VAL A 57 -16.39 3.80 13.18
C VAL A 57 -16.27 5.31 13.26
N ILE A 58 -15.25 5.81 13.95
CA ILE A 58 -14.97 7.23 14.11
C ILE A 58 -13.64 7.51 13.42
N VAL A 59 -13.64 8.43 12.46
CA VAL A 59 -12.43 8.92 11.79
C VAL A 59 -12.17 10.34 12.26
N SER A 60 -10.98 10.57 12.80
CA SER A 60 -10.51 11.88 13.28
C SER A 60 -9.40 12.38 12.38
N GLY A 61 -9.30 13.70 12.19
CA GLY A 61 -8.30 14.31 11.32
C GLY A 61 -8.46 15.82 11.17
N VAL A 62 -7.74 16.39 10.21
CA VAL A 62 -7.98 17.76 9.75
C VAL A 62 -9.12 17.70 8.74
N VAL A 63 -10.28 18.17 9.20
CA VAL A 63 -11.56 18.12 8.49
C VAL A 63 -12.21 19.48 8.65
N ALA A 64 -12.97 19.93 7.66
CA ALA A 64 -13.90 21.04 7.87
C ALA A 64 -14.94 20.62 8.95
N GLY A 65 -14.68 20.95 10.22
CA GLY A 65 -15.56 20.64 11.36
C GLY A 65 -15.27 19.36 12.16
N GLY A 66 -14.00 18.91 12.27
CA GLY A 66 -13.59 17.84 13.20
C GLY A 66 -13.95 16.41 12.76
N SER A 67 -14.02 15.44 13.66
CA SER A 67 -14.23 14.01 13.33
C SER A 67 -15.53 13.69 12.60
N GLU A 68 -15.57 12.56 11.89
CA GLU A 68 -16.77 11.98 11.28
C GLU A 68 -17.06 10.60 11.86
N THR A 69 -18.34 10.31 12.09
CA THR A 69 -18.82 9.08 12.71
C THR A 69 -19.70 8.31 11.73
N PHE A 70 -19.42 7.02 11.58
CA PHE A 70 -20.07 6.11 10.65
C PHE A 70 -20.77 5.01 11.43
N ASN A 71 -22.11 4.96 11.33
CA ASN A 71 -22.92 3.98 12.05
C ASN A 71 -23.24 2.78 11.15
N PHE A 72 -23.04 1.58 11.69
CA PHE A 72 -23.27 0.31 11.03
C PHE A 72 -24.25 -0.55 11.84
N THR A 73 -25.28 -1.05 11.16
CA THR A 73 -26.21 -2.06 11.69
C THR A 73 -26.08 -3.40 10.96
N GLN A 74 -25.36 -3.40 9.84
CA GLN A 74 -25.10 -4.55 8.97
C GLN A 74 -23.83 -4.30 8.15
N ASN A 75 -23.33 -5.34 7.48
CA ASN A 75 -22.24 -5.23 6.51
C ASN A 75 -22.60 -4.30 5.34
N GLY A 76 -21.58 -3.72 4.73
CA GLY A 76 -21.70 -2.89 3.54
C GLY A 76 -20.88 -1.60 3.61
N PRO A 77 -20.93 -0.79 2.54
CA PRO A 77 -20.26 0.50 2.49
C PRO A 77 -21.09 1.60 3.19
N ARG A 78 -20.41 2.52 3.87
CA ARG A 78 -20.94 3.81 4.32
C ARG A 78 -20.04 4.92 3.80
N ILE A 79 -20.66 5.90 3.16
CA ILE A 79 -19.98 7.03 2.53
C ILE A 79 -20.03 8.22 3.50
N GLY A 80 -18.88 8.85 3.67
CA GLY A 80 -18.70 10.04 4.48
C GLY A 80 -19.21 11.27 3.74
N THR A 81 -19.61 12.25 4.53
CA THR A 81 -20.11 13.56 4.12
C THR A 81 -19.09 14.66 4.36
N LYS A 82 -18.02 14.39 5.12
CA LYS A 82 -16.94 15.34 5.37
C LYS A 82 -15.71 15.03 4.51
N ALA A 83 -15.02 16.11 4.14
CA ALA A 83 -13.80 16.05 3.37
C ALA A 83 -12.59 16.18 4.30
N PHE A 84 -11.65 15.23 4.19
CA PHE A 84 -10.45 15.09 5.01
C PHE A 84 -9.21 15.53 4.23
N GLU A 85 -8.40 16.40 4.84
CA GLU A 85 -7.07 16.77 4.34
C GLU A 85 -5.97 15.88 4.94
N SER A 86 -6.18 15.42 6.17
CA SER A 86 -5.31 14.44 6.84
C SER A 86 -6.11 13.66 7.88
N ILE A 87 -5.63 12.48 8.23
CA ILE A 87 -6.28 11.58 9.20
C ILE A 87 -5.35 11.45 10.41
N SER A 88 -5.85 11.74 11.60
CA SER A 88 -5.09 11.64 12.86
C SER A 88 -5.39 10.37 13.64
N GLY A 89 -6.52 9.70 13.38
CA GLY A 89 -6.88 8.46 14.07
C GLY A 89 -8.16 7.83 13.57
N ILE A 90 -8.25 6.52 13.71
CA ILE A 90 -9.42 5.70 13.34
C ILE A 90 -9.75 4.82 14.54
N THR A 91 -11.02 4.75 14.92
CA THR A 91 -11.47 3.96 16.06
C THR A 91 -12.77 3.23 15.71
N ALA A 92 -12.83 1.93 16.01
CA ALA A 92 -14.04 1.12 15.88
C ALA A 92 -14.55 0.71 17.27
N VAL A 93 -15.85 0.87 17.50
CA VAL A 93 -16.51 0.59 18.79
C VAL A 93 -17.85 -0.12 18.52
N GLY A 94 -18.25 -1.02 19.42
CA GLY A 94 -19.59 -1.66 19.38
C GLY A 94 -19.73 -2.87 18.44
N PHE A 95 -18.68 -3.23 17.70
CA PHE A 95 -18.71 -4.42 16.84
C PHE A 95 -18.61 -5.72 17.65
N ALA A 96 -19.76 -6.23 18.10
CA ALA A 96 -19.92 -7.54 18.75
C ALA A 96 -21.02 -8.35 18.04
N PRO A 97 -20.82 -9.64 17.72
CA PRO A 97 -19.58 -10.42 17.83
C PRO A 97 -18.45 -9.90 16.91
N THR A 98 -17.22 -10.07 17.34
CA THR A 98 -16.01 -9.40 16.84
C THR A 98 -15.45 -9.92 15.51
N THR A 99 -16.16 -10.79 14.81
CA THR A 99 -15.69 -11.32 13.52
C THR A 99 -16.07 -10.34 12.43
N GLY A 100 -15.12 -9.72 11.74
CA GLY A 100 -15.42 -8.82 10.64
C GLY A 100 -14.21 -8.00 10.21
N ASN A 101 -14.16 -7.63 8.93
CA ASN A 101 -13.12 -6.81 8.36
C ASN A 101 -13.61 -5.40 8.10
N ILE A 102 -12.71 -4.43 8.30
CA ILE A 102 -12.89 -3.03 7.93
C ILE A 102 -11.89 -2.65 6.83
N ILE A 103 -12.38 -1.94 5.83
CA ILE A 103 -11.57 -1.31 4.78
C ILE A 103 -11.99 0.15 4.69
N ILE A 104 -11.04 1.08 4.55
CA ILE A 104 -11.33 2.50 4.36
C ILE A 104 -10.69 2.97 3.06
N ARG A 105 -11.49 3.62 2.21
CA ARG A 105 -11.08 4.11 0.89
C ARG A 105 -11.32 5.60 0.75
N ALA A 106 -10.45 6.27 0.01
CA ALA A 106 -10.58 7.63 -0.47
C ALA A 106 -11.49 7.68 -1.70
N ILE A 107 -12.50 8.55 -1.63
CA ILE A 107 -13.48 8.76 -2.69
C ILE A 107 -13.72 10.26 -2.92
N THR A 108 -14.25 10.60 -4.07
CA THR A 108 -14.78 11.93 -4.38
C THR A 108 -16.13 12.14 -3.71
N SER A 109 -16.62 13.39 -3.72
CA SER A 109 -18.01 13.71 -3.32
C SER A 109 -19.07 12.99 -4.18
N ALA A 110 -18.70 12.53 -5.38
CA ALA A 110 -19.55 11.75 -6.27
C ALA A 110 -19.43 10.23 -6.04
N ASN A 111 -18.77 9.79 -4.95
CA ASN A 111 -18.53 8.38 -4.64
C ASN A 111 -17.72 7.62 -5.72
N LEU A 112 -16.78 8.31 -6.36
CA LEU A 112 -15.81 7.70 -7.26
C LEU A 112 -14.47 7.52 -6.53
N PRO A 113 -13.78 6.37 -6.68
CA PRO A 113 -12.49 6.14 -6.02
C PRO A 113 -11.44 7.15 -6.50
N ILE A 114 -10.70 7.71 -5.56
CA ILE A 114 -9.59 8.61 -5.85
C ILE A 114 -8.29 7.81 -5.72
N LYS A 115 -7.66 7.51 -6.86
CA LYS A 115 -6.37 6.85 -6.87
C LYS A 115 -5.26 7.87 -6.64
N GLN A 116 -4.53 7.71 -5.55
CA GLN A 116 -3.46 8.62 -5.14
C GLN A 116 -2.15 7.86 -5.05
N GLU A 117 -1.05 8.53 -5.35
CA GLU A 117 0.28 7.99 -5.11
C GLU A 117 0.67 8.14 -3.65
N ILE A 118 0.20 7.20 -2.82
CA ILE A 118 0.49 7.20 -1.40
C ILE A 118 1.88 6.61 -1.15
N GLU A 119 2.68 7.29 -0.34
CA GLU A 119 4.02 6.83 0.02
C GLU A 119 3.97 5.59 0.91
N ILE A 120 4.71 4.54 0.51
CA ILE A 120 4.97 3.35 1.33
C ILE A 120 6.30 3.53 2.06
N PHE A 121 7.32 3.93 1.32
CA PHE A 121 8.66 4.17 1.84
C PHE A 121 9.20 5.51 1.35
N THR A 122 9.55 6.39 2.28
CA THR A 122 10.28 7.63 1.96
C THR A 122 11.69 7.33 1.46
N ALA A 123 12.37 6.36 2.10
CA ALA A 123 13.73 5.95 1.78
C ALA A 123 13.93 4.46 2.07
N MET A 124 13.58 3.61 1.13
CA MET A 124 13.83 2.17 1.18
C MET A 124 15.26 1.87 0.75
N ASN A 125 16.01 1.15 1.58
CA ASN A 125 17.32 0.62 1.19
C ASN A 125 17.16 -0.40 0.05
N CYS A 126 17.79 -0.11 -1.09
CA CYS A 126 17.67 -0.85 -2.32
C CYS A 126 19.02 -0.94 -3.04
N TRP A 127 19.20 -1.96 -3.87
CA TRP A 127 20.24 -1.99 -4.88
C TRP A 127 19.62 -2.21 -6.24
N VAL A 128 20.01 -1.39 -7.21
CA VAL A 128 19.42 -1.41 -8.55
C VAL A 128 20.50 -1.79 -9.54
N ASP A 129 20.33 -2.94 -10.19
CA ASP A 129 21.20 -3.31 -11.31
C ASP A 129 20.69 -2.64 -12.59
N LEU A 130 21.25 -1.46 -12.88
CA LEU A 130 20.99 -0.66 -14.08
C LEU A 130 21.99 -0.91 -15.21
N ARG A 131 22.77 -2.00 -15.20
CA ARG A 131 23.77 -2.25 -16.25
C ARG A 131 23.14 -2.08 -17.64
N ARG A 132 23.85 -1.37 -18.54
CA ARG A 132 23.43 -1.11 -19.93
C ARG A 132 23.01 -2.44 -20.58
N GLY A 133 21.71 -2.67 -20.72
CA GLY A 133 21.15 -3.92 -21.25
C GLY A 133 20.32 -4.75 -20.26
N GLY A 134 20.14 -4.31 -19.01
CA GLY A 134 19.34 -5.00 -18.00
C GLY A 134 19.80 -6.44 -17.72
N VAL A 135 19.04 -7.16 -16.90
CA VAL A 135 19.10 -8.63 -16.89
C VAL A 135 18.35 -9.12 -18.13
N GLN A 136 18.97 -10.01 -18.89
CA GLN A 136 18.34 -10.67 -20.01
C GLN A 136 17.53 -11.85 -19.50
N ILE A 137 16.20 -11.76 -19.59
CA ILE A 137 15.32 -12.90 -19.35
C ILE A 137 14.85 -13.47 -20.69
N ILE A 138 14.82 -14.80 -20.80
CA ILE A 138 14.27 -15.51 -21.95
C ILE A 138 12.80 -15.79 -21.64
N LEU A 139 11.90 -15.13 -22.36
CA LEU A 139 10.47 -15.44 -22.29
C LEU A 139 10.14 -16.68 -23.14
N PRO A 140 9.03 -17.40 -22.86
CA PRO A 140 8.54 -18.45 -23.74
C PRO A 140 8.39 -17.93 -25.17
N GLY A 141 9.15 -18.52 -26.10
CA GLY A 141 9.28 -18.02 -27.48
C GLY A 141 10.62 -17.38 -27.83
N GLY A 142 11.59 -17.35 -26.89
CA GLY A 142 12.98 -16.99 -27.18
C GLY A 142 13.29 -15.50 -27.24
N VAL A 143 12.35 -14.64 -26.82
CA VAL A 143 12.56 -13.19 -26.76
C VAL A 143 13.43 -12.86 -25.56
N VAL A 144 14.57 -12.25 -25.81
CA VAL A 144 15.48 -11.71 -24.79
C VAL A 144 15.09 -10.28 -24.48
N GLN A 145 14.56 -10.04 -23.29
CA GLN A 145 14.19 -8.69 -22.84
C GLN A 145 15.17 -8.21 -21.77
N SER A 146 15.71 -7.00 -21.97
CA SER A 146 16.48 -6.28 -20.96
C SER A 146 15.55 -5.74 -19.88
N VAL A 147 15.62 -6.27 -18.66
CA VAL A 147 14.83 -5.78 -17.52
C VAL A 147 15.72 -5.13 -16.47
N SER A 148 15.21 -4.09 -15.81
CA SER A 148 15.89 -3.51 -14.65
C SER A 148 15.54 -4.34 -13.42
N LYS A 149 16.53 -4.79 -12.65
CA LYS A 149 16.28 -5.51 -11.40
C LYS A 149 16.61 -4.64 -10.19
N LEU A 150 15.75 -4.70 -9.17
CA LEU A 150 15.99 -4.08 -7.87
C LEU A 150 15.94 -5.13 -6.77
N PHE A 151 16.83 -4.98 -5.79
CA PHE A 151 16.97 -5.88 -4.66
C PHE A 151 16.73 -5.09 -3.38
N CYS A 152 15.84 -5.57 -2.51
CA CYS A 152 15.57 -4.93 -1.22
C CYS A 152 15.27 -5.97 -0.15
N LEU A 153 15.35 -5.57 1.12
CA LEU A 153 14.89 -6.42 2.21
C LEU A 153 13.37 -6.56 2.17
N HIS A 154 12.89 -7.72 2.62
CA HIS A 154 11.46 -7.91 2.83
C HIS A 154 11.04 -7.19 4.13
N ASP A 155 9.96 -6.40 4.06
CA ASP A 155 9.30 -5.79 5.21
C ASP A 155 7.85 -6.29 5.25
N GLU A 156 7.53 -7.08 6.28
CA GLU A 156 6.20 -7.65 6.48
C GLU A 156 5.16 -6.60 6.89
N LEU A 157 5.59 -5.50 7.51
CA LEU A 157 4.68 -4.42 7.93
C LEU A 157 4.26 -3.55 6.75
N ASN A 158 5.12 -3.43 5.75
CA ASN A 158 4.88 -2.63 4.54
C ASN A 158 5.20 -3.45 3.28
N PRO A 159 4.40 -4.49 2.99
CA PRO A 159 4.68 -5.39 1.90
C PRO A 159 4.57 -4.65 0.56
N LEU A 160 5.61 -4.80 -0.26
CA LEU A 160 5.60 -4.36 -1.65
C LEU A 160 4.64 -5.22 -2.47
N ALA A 161 4.01 -4.61 -3.46
CA ALA A 161 3.09 -5.25 -4.38
C ALA A 161 3.44 -4.93 -5.84
N GLU A 162 3.02 -5.80 -6.74
CA GLU A 162 3.05 -5.51 -8.17
C GLU A 162 2.23 -4.24 -8.47
N ASN A 163 2.69 -3.45 -9.43
CA ASN A 163 2.23 -2.10 -9.78
C ASN A 163 2.61 -0.98 -8.80
N ASP A 164 3.31 -1.27 -7.71
CA ASP A 164 3.95 -0.20 -6.93
C ASP A 164 4.98 0.55 -7.77
N LEU A 165 5.17 1.81 -7.42
CA LEU A 165 5.99 2.75 -8.17
C LEU A 165 7.27 3.00 -7.41
N ILE A 166 8.40 2.84 -8.10
CA ILE A 166 9.72 3.08 -7.54
C ILE A 166 10.33 4.30 -8.21
N TYR A 167 10.74 5.25 -7.38
CA TYR A 167 11.47 6.44 -7.77
C TYR A 167 12.93 6.28 -7.39
N TYR A 168 13.79 6.19 -8.41
CA TYR A 168 15.22 6.02 -8.24
C TYR A 168 15.98 6.87 -9.27
N ASN A 169 16.90 7.73 -8.79
CA ASN A 169 17.65 8.69 -9.62
C ASN A 169 16.75 9.53 -10.56
N ASN A 170 15.61 10.04 -10.07
CA ASN A 170 14.61 10.79 -10.85
C ASN A 170 13.97 10.02 -12.01
N ILE A 171 14.14 8.69 -12.06
CA ILE A 171 13.45 7.82 -13.00
C ILE A 171 12.35 7.09 -12.24
N ARG A 172 11.18 7.04 -12.86
CA ARG A 172 10.01 6.34 -12.36
C ARG A 172 9.95 4.94 -12.97
N TYR A 173 9.79 3.95 -12.11
CA TYR A 173 9.64 2.55 -12.47
C TYR A 173 8.34 1.99 -11.89
N ARG A 174 7.79 0.96 -12.53
CA ARG A 174 6.72 0.12 -11.99
C ARG A 174 7.30 -1.24 -11.62
N ILE A 175 6.88 -1.80 -10.50
CA ILE A 175 7.13 -3.21 -10.18
C ILE A 175 6.23 -4.06 -11.06
N ASP A 176 6.81 -4.86 -11.95
CA ASP A 176 6.08 -5.81 -12.78
C ASP A 176 5.96 -7.18 -12.13
N PHE A 177 6.99 -7.58 -11.38
CA PHE A 177 7.03 -8.88 -10.72
C PHE A 177 7.89 -8.83 -9.47
N ILE A 178 7.50 -9.60 -8.45
CA ILE A 178 8.21 -9.73 -7.18
C ILE A 178 8.60 -11.20 -6.97
N GLU A 179 9.88 -11.45 -6.85
CA GLU A 179 10.43 -12.76 -6.52
C GLU A 179 10.93 -12.77 -5.06
N PHE A 180 10.46 -13.73 -4.28
CA PHE A 180 10.91 -13.95 -2.91
C PHE A 180 12.11 -14.87 -2.90
N VAL A 181 13.24 -14.39 -2.41
CA VAL A 181 14.44 -15.22 -2.25
C VAL A 181 14.55 -15.65 -0.80
N TYR A 182 14.46 -16.96 -0.59
CA TYR A 182 14.51 -17.57 0.73
C TYR A 182 15.93 -17.98 1.11
N SER A 183 16.22 -17.92 2.41
CA SER A 183 17.45 -18.47 2.97
C SER A 183 17.37 -20.01 3.06
N ARG A 184 18.46 -20.66 3.47
CA ARG A 184 18.46 -22.11 3.75
C ARG A 184 17.52 -22.53 4.87
N SER A 185 17.10 -21.58 5.73
CA SER A 185 16.13 -21.82 6.80
C SER A 185 14.70 -21.46 6.38
N GLU A 186 14.44 -21.35 5.07
CA GLU A 186 13.13 -21.03 4.50
C GLU A 186 12.52 -19.69 4.95
N THR A 187 13.35 -18.80 5.49
CA THR A 187 12.95 -17.43 5.83
C THR A 187 13.20 -16.51 4.64
N PRO A 188 12.28 -15.58 4.30
CA PRO A 188 12.54 -14.56 3.28
C PRO A 188 13.84 -13.80 3.60
N HIS A 189 14.82 -13.87 2.71
CA HIS A 189 16.11 -13.19 2.87
C HIS A 189 16.08 -11.81 2.23
N HIS A 190 15.57 -11.72 1.00
CA HIS A 190 15.38 -10.47 0.27
C HIS A 190 14.37 -10.66 -0.87
N LEU A 191 13.94 -9.55 -1.46
CA LEU A 191 13.09 -9.52 -2.63
C LEU A 191 13.91 -9.13 -3.85
N GLU A 192 13.68 -9.81 -4.98
CA GLU A 192 14.09 -9.35 -6.30
C GLU A 192 12.88 -8.81 -7.05
N LEU A 193 12.95 -7.57 -7.49
CA LEU A 193 11.89 -6.87 -8.20
C LEU A 193 12.30 -6.71 -9.65
N ILE A 194 11.42 -7.12 -10.57
CA ILE A 194 11.55 -6.80 -11.99
C ILE A 194 10.84 -5.47 -12.23
N LEU A 195 11.56 -4.50 -12.76
CA LEU A 195 11.09 -3.15 -12.95
C LEU A 195 10.89 -2.81 -14.43
N GLU A 196 9.72 -2.27 -14.75
CA GLU A 196 9.47 -1.58 -16.01
C GLU A 196 9.72 -0.09 -15.84
N ARG A 197 10.53 0.49 -16.74
CA ARG A 197 10.74 1.95 -16.77
C ARG A 197 9.52 2.61 -17.40
N LEU A 198 8.89 3.52 -16.65
CA LEU A 198 7.82 4.35 -17.18
C LEU A 198 8.42 5.54 -17.95
N LYS A 199 7.88 5.86 -19.13
CA LYS A 199 8.24 7.08 -19.85
C LYS A 199 7.74 8.28 -19.04
N ALA A 200 8.54 9.35 -19.00
CA ALA A 200 8.06 10.63 -18.50
C ALA A 200 6.95 11.11 -19.45
N ASN A 201 5.79 11.47 -18.89
CA ASN A 201 4.73 12.16 -19.64
C ASN A 201 5.17 13.58 -19.99
#